data_AF-A0A0G0NXP8-F1
#
_entry.id   AF-A0A0G0NXP8-F1
#
_cell.length_a   1.000
_cell.length_b   1.000
_cell.length_c   1.000
_cell.angle_alpha   90.00
_cell.angle_beta   90.00
_cell.angle_gamma   90.00
#
_symmetry.space_group_name_H-M   'P 1'
#
loop_
_entity.id
_entity.type
_entity.pdbx_description
1 polymer ?
#
loop_
_entity_poly.entity_id
_entity_poly.type
_entity_poly.pdbx_seq_one_letter_code
_entity_poly.pdbx_strand_id
1 'polypeptide(L)'
;MQKYFWGGAIIIAIGAVLLGWGNYFALKTTTSVSPTVNQGQTSPSTTADPQVVAEQPVQKADDLSAPLKKSKERVTKKPFGIFITTQNSPVQPERFRGFHTGADFEIFPEELNADVPVQAICAGKIVVKKSASGYGGVLVQNCTIDSQTVTVIYGHLKLASVAKNLGNDLAVGEAIGILGANESAETSGERKHLHLGMHKGSAINILGYAQNKSELSGWLDPCVYVCK
;
A
#
# COMPACT_ATOMS: atom_id res chain seq x y z
N MET A 1 23.40 63.33 -17.03
CA MET A 1 23.67 62.78 -15.69
C MET A 1 24.19 61.35 -15.84
N GLN A 2 25.04 60.95 -14.93
CA GLN A 2 26.13 59.99 -15.10
C GLN A 2 25.75 58.58 -14.61
N LYS A 3 25.98 57.56 -15.46
CA LYS A 3 26.40 56.14 -15.23
C LYS A 3 25.55 55.29 -14.23
N TYR A 4 25.32 53.98 -14.37
CA TYR A 4 26.27 52.89 -14.62
C TYR A 4 25.56 51.61 -15.14
N PHE A 5 26.18 51.01 -16.15
CA PHE A 5 26.01 49.63 -16.62
C PHE A 5 26.90 48.71 -15.76
N TRP A 6 26.39 47.59 -15.22
CA TRP A 6 27.22 46.44 -14.83
C TRP A 6 26.50 45.15 -15.21
N GLY A 7 27.06 44.47 -16.21
CA GLY A 7 26.76 43.08 -16.53
C GLY A 7 27.53 42.14 -15.60
N GLY A 8 27.02 40.92 -15.45
CA GLY A 8 27.71 39.81 -14.80
C GLY A 8 27.41 38.54 -15.55
N ALA A 9 28.38 38.08 -16.34
CA ALA A 9 28.37 36.80 -17.05
C ALA A 9 28.51 35.65 -16.05
N ILE A 10 27.68 34.61 -16.17
CA ILE A 10 27.85 33.34 -15.44
C ILE A 10 28.71 32.45 -16.32
N ILE A 11 29.94 32.21 -15.87
CA ILE A 11 30.90 31.28 -16.47
C ILE A 11 30.56 29.85 -16.04
N ILE A 12 30.51 28.97 -17.04
CA ILE A 12 30.35 27.52 -16.96
C ILE A 12 31.63 26.89 -16.37
N ALA A 13 31.49 26.00 -15.38
CA ALA A 13 32.55 25.10 -14.97
C ALA A 13 32.09 23.64 -15.18
N ILE A 14 32.55 23.05 -16.28
CA ILE A 14 32.49 21.62 -16.56
C ILE A 14 33.69 20.97 -15.86
N GLY A 15 33.43 20.20 -14.81
CA GLY A 15 34.43 19.33 -14.19
C GLY A 15 34.42 17.96 -14.86
N ALA A 16 35.34 17.74 -15.80
CA ALA A 16 35.69 16.42 -16.29
C ALA A 16 36.74 15.80 -15.36
N VAL A 17 36.49 14.59 -14.86
CA VAL A 17 37.53 13.73 -14.25
C VAL A 17 37.51 12.41 -15.00
N LEU A 18 38.59 12.16 -15.74
CA LEU A 18 38.91 10.89 -16.36
C LEU A 18 40.23 10.36 -15.78
N LEU A 19 40.30 9.02 -15.74
CA LEU A 19 41.46 8.12 -15.79
C LEU A 19 41.94 7.45 -14.48
N GLY A 20 42.11 6.13 -14.59
CA GLY A 20 42.74 5.21 -13.65
C GLY A 20 42.08 3.82 -13.65
N TRP A 21 42.10 3.06 -14.77
CA TRP A 21 43.03 1.95 -15.03
C TRP A 21 43.29 1.00 -13.84
N GLY A 22 42.81 -0.24 -13.97
CA GLY A 22 43.08 -1.33 -13.05
C GLY A 22 42.43 -2.64 -13.49
N ASN A 23 42.95 -3.24 -14.57
CA ASN A 23 42.72 -4.64 -14.90
C ASN A 23 43.34 -5.51 -13.79
N TYR A 24 42.54 -6.34 -13.12
CA TYR A 24 43.03 -7.54 -12.46
C TYR A 24 42.21 -8.74 -12.91
N PHE A 25 42.62 -9.28 -14.05
CA PHE A 25 42.42 -10.69 -14.38
C PHE A 25 43.25 -11.52 -13.40
N ALA A 26 42.61 -12.35 -12.58
CA ALA A 26 43.25 -13.44 -11.90
C ALA A 26 42.52 -14.74 -12.28
N LEU A 27 43.01 -15.38 -13.34
CA LEU A 27 42.77 -16.80 -13.58
C LEU A 27 43.38 -17.58 -12.42
N LYS A 28 42.57 -18.37 -11.71
CA LYS A 28 43.07 -19.54 -11.01
C LYS A 28 42.44 -20.78 -11.60
N THR A 29 43.36 -21.58 -12.11
CA THR A 29 43.24 -22.86 -12.79
C THR A 29 42.52 -23.93 -11.99
N THR A 30 41.74 -24.68 -12.76
CA THR A 30 41.19 -26.01 -12.52
C THR A 30 42.17 -26.94 -11.80
N THR A 31 41.70 -27.62 -10.76
CA THR A 31 42.24 -28.92 -10.35
C THR A 31 41.08 -29.89 -10.15
N SER A 32 41.00 -30.84 -11.07
CA SER A 32 40.15 -32.03 -11.02
C SER A 32 40.76 -33.05 -10.07
N VAL A 33 40.07 -33.41 -8.99
CA VAL A 33 40.30 -34.68 -8.29
C VAL A 33 38.96 -35.22 -7.78
N SER A 34 38.60 -36.39 -8.29
CA SER A 34 37.69 -37.39 -7.69
C SER A 34 38.31 -38.76 -8.01
N PRO A 35 37.98 -39.86 -7.32
CA PRO A 35 37.22 -40.01 -6.08
C PRO A 35 37.99 -40.82 -5.01
N THR A 36 37.53 -40.82 -3.76
CA THR A 36 37.83 -41.92 -2.84
C THR A 36 36.59 -42.30 -2.05
N VAL A 37 36.19 -43.55 -2.24
CA VAL A 37 35.17 -44.29 -1.51
C VAL A 37 35.64 -44.47 -0.06
N ASN A 38 34.78 -44.15 0.92
CA ASN A 38 34.71 -45.01 2.11
C ASN A 38 33.32 -44.98 2.76
N GLN A 39 32.92 -46.18 3.18
CA GLN A 39 31.61 -46.55 3.69
C GLN A 39 31.40 -46.12 5.15
N GLY A 40 30.12 -45.90 5.49
CA GLY A 40 29.53 -46.39 6.74
C GLY A 40 29.65 -45.50 7.96
N GLN A 41 28.58 -44.77 8.27
CA GLN A 41 28.07 -44.71 9.65
C GLN A 41 26.59 -44.29 9.69
N THR A 42 25.85 -45.05 10.49
CA THR A 42 24.42 -45.08 10.76
C THR A 42 23.89 -43.84 11.48
N SER A 43 22.68 -43.39 11.07
CA SER A 43 21.52 -42.85 11.83
C SER A 43 21.73 -42.15 13.19
N PRO A 44 20.99 -41.05 13.49
CA PRO A 44 19.53 -41.13 13.58
C PRO A 44 18.73 -40.00 12.91
N SER A 45 17.56 -40.40 12.42
CA SER A 45 16.41 -39.57 12.07
C SER A 45 16.18 -38.47 13.11
N THR A 46 16.30 -37.22 12.68
CA THR A 46 15.68 -36.09 13.39
C THR A 46 14.30 -35.91 12.78
N THR A 47 13.28 -36.29 13.54
CA THR A 47 11.88 -35.97 13.31
C THR A 47 11.75 -34.45 13.14
N ALA A 48 11.51 -34.01 11.90
CA ALA A 48 11.08 -32.64 11.64
C ALA A 48 9.66 -32.48 12.16
N ASP A 49 9.54 -31.71 13.22
CA ASP A 49 8.28 -31.24 13.79
C ASP A 49 7.50 -30.48 12.70
N PRO A 50 6.24 -30.85 12.38
CA PRO A 50 5.44 -30.08 11.46
C PRO A 50 5.17 -28.70 12.07
N GLN A 51 5.83 -27.67 11.54
CA GLN A 51 5.43 -26.28 11.78
C GLN A 51 3.95 -26.15 11.42
N VAL A 52 3.10 -26.10 12.44
CA VAL A 52 1.69 -25.76 12.31
C VAL A 52 1.66 -24.32 11.79
N VAL A 53 1.56 -24.15 10.48
CA VAL A 53 1.24 -22.87 9.86
C VAL A 53 -0.14 -22.52 10.38
N ALA A 54 -0.20 -21.58 11.34
CA ALA A 54 -1.46 -21.11 11.88
C ALA A 54 -2.32 -20.61 10.71
N GLU A 55 -3.38 -21.36 10.40
CA GLU A 55 -4.29 -21.06 9.31
C GLU A 55 -5.00 -19.74 9.65
N GLN A 56 -4.82 -18.72 8.79
CA GLN A 56 -5.52 -17.45 8.94
C GLN A 56 -7.02 -17.73 8.86
N PRO A 57 -7.85 -17.19 9.78
CA PRO A 57 -9.26 -17.51 9.81
C PRO A 57 -9.95 -17.00 8.53
N VAL A 58 -10.49 -17.92 7.74
CA VAL A 58 -11.26 -17.63 6.53
C VAL A 58 -12.51 -16.84 6.91
N GLN A 59 -12.64 -15.61 6.43
CA GLN A 59 -13.84 -14.78 6.61
C GLN A 59 -14.77 -14.93 5.41
N LYS A 60 -16.06 -15.11 5.63
CA LYS A 60 -17.05 -14.97 4.55
C LYS A 60 -17.41 -13.50 4.37
N ALA A 61 -17.91 -13.13 3.20
CA ALA A 61 -18.38 -11.77 2.93
C ALA A 61 -19.36 -11.21 3.99
N ASP A 62 -20.22 -12.06 4.55
CA ASP A 62 -21.19 -11.66 5.59
C ASP A 62 -20.53 -11.33 6.93
N ASP A 63 -19.37 -11.92 7.21
CA ASP A 63 -18.62 -11.75 8.47
C ASP A 63 -17.77 -10.46 8.47
N LEU A 64 -17.71 -9.73 7.34
CA LEU A 64 -16.94 -8.50 7.23
C LEU A 64 -17.64 -7.32 7.91
N SER A 65 -16.83 -6.48 8.57
CA SER A 65 -17.30 -5.24 9.20
C SER A 65 -17.22 -4.06 8.26
N ALA A 66 -18.14 -3.11 8.43
CA ALA A 66 -18.04 -1.80 7.80
C ALA A 66 -16.80 -1.05 8.31
N PRO A 67 -16.03 -0.36 7.45
CA PRO A 67 -14.83 0.37 7.86
C PRO A 67 -15.15 1.66 8.64
N LEU A 68 -16.36 2.21 8.47
CA LEU A 68 -16.84 3.44 9.10
C LEU A 68 -18.30 3.26 9.53
N LYS A 69 -18.75 4.04 10.52
CA LYS A 69 -20.19 4.15 10.82
C LYS A 69 -20.93 4.75 9.62
N LYS A 70 -22.10 4.22 9.28
CA LYS A 70 -22.90 4.65 8.12
C LYS A 70 -22.16 4.53 6.79
N SER A 71 -21.33 3.49 6.62
CA SER A 71 -20.53 3.27 5.41
C SER A 71 -21.34 3.35 4.10
N LYS A 72 -22.56 2.82 4.08
CA LYS A 72 -23.47 2.88 2.92
C LYS A 72 -23.75 4.29 2.41
N GLU A 73 -23.75 5.30 3.28
CA GLU A 73 -24.07 6.69 2.92
C GLU A 73 -22.84 7.48 2.42
N ARG A 74 -21.63 6.91 2.54
CA ARG A 74 -20.39 7.68 2.40
C ARG A 74 -19.74 7.58 1.03
N VAL A 75 -20.06 6.57 0.22
CA VAL A 75 -19.47 6.44 -1.13
C VAL A 75 -20.30 7.25 -2.13
N THR A 76 -20.03 8.55 -2.18
CA THR A 76 -20.84 9.52 -2.97
C THR A 76 -20.09 10.16 -4.13
N LYS A 77 -18.76 10.14 -4.12
CA LYS A 77 -17.93 10.82 -5.13
C LYS A 77 -17.15 9.85 -6.01
N LYS A 78 -16.24 9.06 -5.41
CA LYS A 78 -15.37 8.14 -6.16
C LYS A 78 -15.64 6.68 -5.78
N PRO A 79 -16.67 6.05 -6.36
CA PRO A 79 -16.87 4.61 -6.18
C PRO A 79 -15.77 3.81 -6.89
N PHE A 80 -15.76 2.50 -6.66
CA PHE A 80 -14.89 1.58 -7.39
C PHE A 80 -15.16 1.61 -8.90
N GLY A 81 -14.10 1.52 -9.70
CA GLY A 81 -14.18 1.37 -11.14
C GLY A 81 -14.63 2.60 -11.92
N ILE A 82 -14.88 3.75 -11.28
CA ILE A 82 -15.09 5.00 -12.01
C ILE A 82 -13.81 5.39 -12.75
N PHE A 83 -13.92 5.73 -14.03
CA PHE A 83 -12.78 6.20 -14.82
C PHE A 83 -12.58 7.70 -14.62
N ILE A 84 -11.43 8.06 -14.04
CA ILE A 84 -11.06 9.43 -13.69
C ILE A 84 -10.02 9.97 -14.66
N THR A 85 -10.15 11.25 -14.98
CA THR A 85 -9.20 12.14 -15.62
C THR A 85 -9.16 13.44 -14.83
N THR A 86 -8.15 14.26 -15.10
CA THR A 86 -8.05 15.60 -14.49
C THR A 86 -9.26 16.49 -14.80
N GLN A 87 -10.03 16.21 -15.85
CA GLN A 87 -11.22 16.99 -16.25
C GLN A 87 -12.53 16.43 -15.72
N ASN A 88 -12.69 15.11 -15.66
CA ASN A 88 -13.99 14.49 -15.35
C ASN A 88 -14.16 14.09 -13.89
N SER A 89 -13.13 14.24 -13.06
CA SER A 89 -13.20 13.86 -11.66
C SER A 89 -14.28 14.66 -10.94
N PRO A 90 -15.11 14.00 -10.10
CA PRO A 90 -16.11 14.69 -9.28
C PRO A 90 -15.48 15.49 -8.13
N VAL A 91 -14.17 15.36 -7.93
CA VAL A 91 -13.37 16.11 -6.97
C VAL A 91 -12.27 16.82 -7.75
N GLN A 92 -12.13 18.12 -7.52
CA GLN A 92 -11.15 18.97 -8.21
C GLN A 92 -10.31 19.76 -7.19
N PRO A 93 -9.04 20.05 -7.48
CA PRO A 93 -8.29 19.62 -8.67
C PRO A 93 -7.97 18.12 -8.63
N GLU A 94 -8.02 17.45 -9.78
CA GLU A 94 -7.57 16.07 -9.94
C GLU A 94 -6.25 16.02 -10.71
N ARG A 95 -5.33 15.17 -10.26
CA ARG A 95 -4.02 14.95 -10.89
C ARG A 95 -3.80 13.52 -11.36
N PHE A 96 -4.69 12.59 -11.03
CA PHE A 96 -4.62 11.20 -11.42
C PHE A 96 -5.48 10.89 -12.65
N ARG A 97 -5.17 9.76 -13.28
CA ARG A 97 -5.93 9.22 -14.42
C ARG A 97 -5.97 7.70 -14.33
N GLY A 98 -7.15 7.13 -14.54
CA GLY A 98 -7.39 5.69 -14.57
C GLY A 98 -8.70 5.30 -13.89
N PHE A 99 -8.96 3.99 -13.86
CA PHE A 99 -10.06 3.40 -13.11
C PHE A 99 -9.71 3.38 -11.62
N HIS A 100 -10.54 3.98 -10.79
CA HIS A 100 -10.37 3.98 -9.35
C HIS A 100 -10.41 2.54 -8.79
N THR A 101 -9.37 2.12 -8.08
CA THR A 101 -9.19 0.73 -7.61
C THR A 101 -9.78 0.46 -6.23
N GLY A 102 -10.33 1.49 -5.59
CA GLY A 102 -10.99 1.41 -4.30
C GLY A 102 -12.32 2.16 -4.31
N ALA A 103 -12.88 2.36 -3.12
CA ALA A 103 -14.01 3.25 -2.91
C ALA A 103 -13.63 4.31 -1.89
N ASP A 104 -13.96 5.57 -2.20
CA ASP A 104 -13.76 6.68 -1.27
C ASP A 104 -15.01 6.84 -0.39
N PHE A 105 -14.85 6.64 0.91
CA PHE A 105 -15.88 6.90 1.90
C PHE A 105 -15.70 8.33 2.44
N GLU A 106 -16.59 9.21 2.02
CA GLU A 106 -16.64 10.60 2.47
C GLU A 106 -16.90 10.73 3.98
N ILE A 107 -16.50 11.87 4.52
CA ILE A 107 -16.96 12.35 5.82
C ILE A 107 -18.27 13.12 5.68
N PHE A 108 -19.04 13.20 6.77
CA PHE A 108 -20.13 14.16 6.90
C PHE A 108 -19.57 15.57 7.18
N PRO A 109 -20.31 16.66 6.86
CA PRO A 109 -19.84 18.02 7.09
C PRO A 109 -19.39 18.28 8.53
N GLU A 110 -20.09 17.71 9.51
CA GLU A 110 -19.81 17.89 10.94
C GLU A 110 -18.51 17.17 11.38
N GLU A 111 -18.01 16.23 10.56
CA GLU A 111 -16.83 15.43 10.85
C GLU A 111 -15.53 16.06 10.31
N LEU A 112 -15.60 17.22 9.63
CA LEU A 112 -14.44 17.87 9.01
C LEU A 112 -13.27 18.04 10.00
N ASN A 113 -13.60 18.55 11.20
CA ASN A 113 -12.63 18.80 12.27
C ASN A 113 -12.73 17.80 13.42
N ALA A 114 -13.59 16.78 13.34
CA ALA A 114 -13.76 15.77 14.37
C ALA A 114 -12.97 14.50 14.06
N ASP A 115 -12.63 13.70 15.07
CA ASP A 115 -12.00 12.41 14.85
C ASP A 115 -12.99 11.43 14.19
N VAL A 116 -12.57 10.79 13.10
CA VAL A 116 -13.35 9.79 12.37
C VAL A 116 -12.63 8.44 12.48
N PRO A 117 -13.09 7.51 13.33
CA PRO A 117 -12.42 6.24 13.55
C PRO A 117 -12.64 5.27 12.38
N VAL A 118 -11.55 4.62 11.96
CA VAL A 118 -11.52 3.59 10.91
C VAL A 118 -11.38 2.21 11.55
N GLN A 119 -12.16 1.25 11.09
CA GLN A 119 -12.16 -0.12 11.57
C GLN A 119 -11.63 -1.10 10.51
N ALA A 120 -11.01 -2.19 10.96
CA ALA A 120 -10.61 -3.30 10.12
C ALA A 120 -11.86 -4.03 9.60
N ILE A 121 -11.88 -4.33 8.30
CA ILE A 121 -13.04 -4.97 7.68
C ILE A 121 -12.99 -6.49 7.81
N CYS A 122 -11.79 -7.03 7.99
CA CYS A 122 -11.49 -8.46 8.10
C CYS A 122 -10.46 -8.68 9.20
N ALA A 123 -10.31 -9.92 9.65
CA ALA A 123 -9.18 -10.32 10.49
C ALA A 123 -7.95 -10.60 9.61
N GLY A 124 -6.76 -10.29 10.14
CA GLY A 124 -5.50 -10.63 9.49
C GLY A 124 -4.34 -9.69 9.83
N LYS A 125 -3.19 -9.92 9.20
CA LYS A 125 -1.92 -9.29 9.58
C LYS A 125 -1.68 -7.95 8.89
N ILE A 126 -1.18 -6.96 9.61
CA ILE A 126 -0.68 -5.71 9.03
C ILE A 126 0.63 -6.01 8.28
N VAL A 127 0.63 -5.72 6.97
CA VAL A 127 1.79 -5.93 6.06
C VAL A 127 2.39 -4.63 5.54
N VAL A 128 1.71 -3.49 5.71
CA VAL A 128 2.26 -2.14 5.46
C VAL A 128 1.72 -1.16 6.48
N LYS A 129 2.57 -0.24 6.95
CA LYS A 129 2.20 0.98 7.69
C LYS A 129 3.23 2.06 7.37
N LYS A 130 2.92 2.99 6.47
CA LYS A 130 3.86 4.03 6.01
C LYS A 130 3.14 5.21 5.38
N SER A 131 3.88 6.28 5.11
CA SER A 131 3.38 7.35 4.21
C SER A 131 3.64 6.98 2.74
N ALA A 132 2.72 7.32 1.85
CA ALA A 132 2.84 7.12 0.41
C ALA A 132 2.25 8.29 -0.38
N SER A 133 2.87 8.62 -1.52
CA SER A 133 2.38 9.68 -2.41
C SER A 133 0.96 9.36 -2.90
N GLY A 134 0.06 10.34 -2.83
CA GLY A 134 -1.35 10.18 -3.21
C GLY A 134 -2.22 9.58 -2.10
N TYR A 135 -1.65 8.99 -1.06
CA TYR A 135 -2.37 8.42 0.08
C TYR A 135 -2.19 9.22 1.37
N GLY A 136 -1.04 9.88 1.54
CA GLY A 136 -0.61 10.32 2.87
C GLY A 136 -0.33 9.07 3.71
N GLY A 137 -1.00 8.90 4.85
CA GLY A 137 -0.88 7.69 5.65
C GLY A 137 -1.60 6.49 5.04
N VAL A 138 -0.90 5.37 4.88
CA VAL A 138 -1.47 4.10 4.39
C VAL A 138 -1.15 2.94 5.32
N LEU A 139 -2.16 2.10 5.55
CA LEU A 139 -2.04 0.78 6.16
C LEU A 139 -2.55 -0.28 5.19
N VAL A 140 -1.82 -1.39 5.06
CA VAL A 140 -2.27 -2.55 4.30
C VAL A 140 -2.33 -3.75 5.23
N GLN A 141 -3.45 -4.46 5.18
CA GLN A 141 -3.70 -5.68 5.91
C GLN A 141 -3.83 -6.84 4.91
N ASN A 142 -3.26 -7.99 5.23
CA ASN A 142 -3.50 -9.22 4.49
C ASN A 142 -4.63 -10.01 5.18
N CYS A 143 -5.65 -10.37 4.42
CA CYS A 143 -6.84 -11.07 4.89
C CYS A 143 -7.13 -12.30 4.02
N THR A 144 -8.00 -13.18 4.51
CA THR A 144 -8.63 -14.23 3.72
C THR A 144 -10.14 -14.00 3.68
N ILE A 145 -10.66 -13.69 2.49
CA ILE A 145 -12.06 -13.37 2.23
C ILE A 145 -12.59 -14.35 1.19
N ASP A 146 -13.67 -15.06 1.49
CA ASP A 146 -14.25 -16.10 0.62
C ASP A 146 -13.21 -17.14 0.14
N SER A 147 -12.35 -17.56 1.06
CA SER A 147 -11.21 -18.47 0.82
C SER A 147 -10.14 -17.94 -0.15
N GLN A 148 -10.16 -16.65 -0.47
CA GLN A 148 -9.17 -15.99 -1.30
C GLN A 148 -8.30 -15.07 -0.45
N THR A 149 -6.99 -15.11 -0.69
CA THR A 149 -6.09 -14.12 -0.11
C THR A 149 -6.35 -12.75 -0.74
N VAL A 150 -6.51 -11.72 0.10
CA VAL A 150 -6.78 -10.34 -0.32
C VAL A 150 -5.96 -9.40 0.55
N THR A 151 -5.26 -8.45 -0.08
CA THR A 151 -4.71 -7.30 0.63
C THR A 151 -5.73 -6.17 0.65
N VAL A 152 -6.05 -5.65 1.84
CA VAL A 152 -6.95 -4.52 2.06
C VAL A 152 -6.13 -3.27 2.37
N ILE A 153 -6.39 -2.19 1.64
CA ILE A 153 -5.65 -0.93 1.70
C ILE A 153 -6.54 0.12 2.37
N TYR A 154 -6.03 0.72 3.45
CA TYR A 154 -6.64 1.84 4.17
C TYR A 154 -5.80 3.10 3.96
N GLY A 155 -6.29 4.02 3.15
CA GLY A 155 -5.63 5.29 2.83
C GLY A 155 -6.03 6.44 3.75
N HIS A 156 -5.29 7.55 3.63
CA HIS A 156 -5.60 8.83 4.28
C HIS A 156 -5.73 8.74 5.81
N LEU A 157 -4.94 7.87 6.44
CA LEU A 157 -4.92 7.69 7.89
C LEU A 157 -3.98 8.67 8.58
N LYS A 158 -4.35 9.11 9.78
CA LYS A 158 -3.41 9.69 10.74
C LYS A 158 -2.55 8.59 11.34
N LEU A 159 -1.40 8.28 10.75
CA LEU A 159 -0.58 7.13 11.16
C LEU A 159 -0.17 7.14 12.64
N ALA A 160 0.02 8.33 13.23
CA ALA A 160 0.32 8.48 14.66
C ALA A 160 -0.81 7.99 15.59
N SER A 161 -2.04 7.88 15.08
CA SER A 161 -3.18 7.32 15.82
C SER A 161 -3.26 5.78 15.74
N VAL A 162 -2.49 5.16 14.84
CA VAL A 162 -2.53 3.70 14.65
C VAL A 162 -1.66 3.03 15.70
N ALA A 163 -2.30 2.39 16.68
CA ALA A 163 -1.60 1.77 17.81
C ALA A 163 -0.79 0.52 17.41
N LYS A 164 -1.33 -0.30 16.50
CA LYS A 164 -0.69 -1.53 16.03
C LYS A 164 0.40 -1.26 14.98
N ASN A 165 1.39 -2.13 14.93
CA ASN A 165 2.55 -2.02 14.05
C ASN A 165 2.58 -3.13 13.00
N LEU A 166 3.51 -2.99 12.05
CA LEU A 166 3.78 -4.02 11.05
C LEU A 166 3.96 -5.39 11.72
N GLY A 167 3.30 -6.41 11.18
CA GLY A 167 3.34 -7.77 11.68
C GLY A 167 2.29 -8.10 12.77
N ASN A 168 1.66 -7.10 13.39
CA ASN A 168 0.56 -7.35 14.31
C ASN A 168 -0.71 -7.78 13.56
N ASP A 169 -1.53 -8.58 14.22
CA ASP A 169 -2.83 -9.01 13.71
C ASP A 169 -3.91 -7.99 14.11
N LEU A 170 -4.87 -7.76 13.21
CA LEU A 170 -6.10 -7.01 13.45
C LEU A 170 -7.27 -7.99 13.49
N ALA A 171 -8.21 -7.79 14.40
CA ALA A 171 -9.50 -8.49 14.40
C ALA A 171 -10.53 -7.76 13.54
N VAL A 172 -11.58 -8.48 13.11
CA VAL A 172 -12.73 -7.87 12.41
C VAL A 172 -13.35 -6.78 13.30
N GLY A 173 -13.62 -5.59 12.72
CA GLY A 173 -14.23 -4.46 13.42
C GLY A 173 -13.30 -3.74 14.39
N GLU A 174 -12.06 -4.21 14.57
CA GLU A 174 -11.10 -3.57 15.45
C GLU A 174 -10.75 -2.17 14.95
N ALA A 175 -10.69 -1.19 15.86
CA ALA A 175 -10.24 0.15 15.53
C ALA A 175 -8.77 0.13 15.07
N ILE A 176 -8.53 0.60 13.85
CA ILE A 176 -7.18 0.75 13.29
C ILE A 176 -6.57 2.07 13.77
N GLY A 177 -7.33 3.15 13.69
CA GLY A 177 -6.91 4.52 13.94
C GLY A 177 -7.98 5.50 13.48
N ILE A 178 -7.60 6.76 13.22
CA ILE A 178 -8.50 7.78 12.69
C ILE A 178 -8.03 8.31 11.33
N LEU A 179 -8.94 8.94 10.58
CA LEU A 179 -8.62 9.66 9.36
C LEU A 179 -7.68 10.84 9.62
N GLY A 180 -6.81 11.12 8.66
CA GLY A 180 -5.95 12.29 8.63
C GLY A 180 -6.74 13.60 8.54
N ALA A 181 -6.11 14.69 8.95
CA ALA A 181 -6.69 16.02 8.80
C ALA A 181 -6.91 16.40 7.32
N ASN A 182 -7.97 17.18 7.05
CA ASN A 182 -8.30 17.63 5.69
C ASN A 182 -7.13 18.36 5.03
N GLU A 183 -6.82 18.02 3.77
CA GLU A 183 -5.80 18.68 2.94
C GLU A 183 -4.42 18.79 3.62
N SER A 184 -4.04 17.75 4.38
CA SER A 184 -2.81 17.73 5.17
C SER A 184 -1.77 16.77 4.62
N ALA A 185 -0.58 16.75 5.22
CA ALA A 185 0.42 15.73 4.93
C ALA A 185 -0.07 14.30 5.21
N GLU A 186 -1.00 14.13 6.17
CA GLU A 186 -1.60 12.84 6.53
C GLU A 186 -2.52 12.31 5.42
N THR A 187 -3.00 13.18 4.54
CA THR A 187 -3.84 12.84 3.38
C THR A 187 -3.14 13.09 2.04
N SER A 188 -1.85 13.45 2.04
CA SER A 188 -1.10 13.88 0.85
C SER A 188 -1.76 15.08 0.12
N GLY A 189 -2.39 15.97 0.88
CA GLY A 189 -3.10 17.15 0.36
C GLY A 189 -4.51 16.85 -0.17
N GLU A 190 -4.96 15.60 -0.11
CA GLU A 190 -6.34 15.26 -0.46
C GLU A 190 -7.32 15.70 0.65
N ARG A 191 -8.57 15.86 0.28
CA ARG A 191 -9.69 16.01 1.21
C ARG A 191 -9.72 14.89 2.26
N LYS A 192 -10.33 15.13 3.41
CA LYS A 192 -10.50 14.10 4.44
C LYS A 192 -11.54 13.06 4.01
N HIS A 193 -11.11 11.80 3.88
CA HIS A 193 -11.94 10.64 3.57
C HIS A 193 -11.16 9.35 3.82
N LEU A 194 -11.83 8.20 3.81
CA LEU A 194 -11.16 6.90 3.70
C LEU A 194 -11.10 6.48 2.24
N HIS A 195 -9.92 6.20 1.72
CA HIS A 195 -9.78 5.37 0.53
C HIS A 195 -9.65 3.91 0.97
N LEU A 196 -10.60 3.07 0.57
CA LEU A 196 -10.56 1.63 0.84
C LEU A 196 -10.34 0.86 -0.47
N GLY A 197 -9.19 0.20 -0.61
CA GLY A 197 -8.88 -0.67 -1.74
C GLY A 197 -8.85 -2.14 -1.33
N MET A 198 -9.20 -3.04 -2.25
CA MET A 198 -9.12 -4.48 -2.03
C MET A 198 -8.47 -5.15 -3.25
N HIS A 199 -7.24 -5.61 -3.11
CA HIS A 199 -6.47 -6.23 -4.19
C HIS A 199 -6.35 -7.74 -3.96
N LYS A 200 -6.54 -8.53 -5.03
CA LYS A 200 -6.48 -9.99 -4.99
C LYS A 200 -5.04 -10.47 -4.78
N GLY A 201 -4.89 -11.53 -3.98
CA GLY A 201 -3.61 -12.14 -3.65
C GLY A 201 -2.89 -11.43 -2.49
N SER A 202 -1.66 -11.88 -2.22
CA SER A 202 -0.80 -11.38 -1.13
C SER A 202 0.14 -10.25 -1.54
N ALA A 203 0.19 -9.91 -2.82
CA ALA A 203 1.08 -8.88 -3.34
C ALA A 203 0.68 -7.50 -2.80
N ILE A 204 1.65 -6.77 -2.25
CA ILE A 204 1.43 -5.38 -1.80
C ILE A 204 1.29 -4.49 -3.02
N ASN A 205 0.04 -4.27 -3.45
CA ASN A 205 -0.32 -3.35 -4.52
C ASN A 205 -1.20 -2.24 -3.96
N ILE A 206 -0.68 -1.01 -3.97
CA ILE A 206 -1.37 0.18 -3.47
C ILE A 206 -1.64 1.20 -4.59
N LEU A 207 -1.74 0.75 -5.84
CA LEU A 207 -2.11 1.65 -6.93
C LEU A 207 -3.56 2.11 -6.71
N GLY A 208 -3.78 3.42 -6.57
CA GLY A 208 -5.14 3.99 -6.47
C GLY A 208 -5.91 4.02 -7.79
N TYR A 209 -5.20 3.83 -8.91
CA TYR A 209 -5.79 3.85 -10.26
C TYR A 209 -5.18 2.79 -11.17
N ALA A 210 -6.03 1.99 -11.80
CA ALA A 210 -5.68 1.05 -12.86
C ALA A 210 -5.81 1.72 -14.24
N GLN A 211 -4.88 1.48 -15.15
CA GLN A 211 -4.89 2.15 -16.46
C GLN A 211 -5.92 1.55 -17.43
N ASN A 212 -6.31 0.30 -17.23
CA ASN A 212 -7.26 -0.41 -18.06
C ASN A 212 -8.09 -1.41 -17.24
N LYS A 213 -9.16 -1.94 -17.84
CA LYS A 213 -10.05 -2.91 -17.18
C LYS A 213 -9.36 -4.24 -16.83
N SER A 214 -8.30 -4.61 -17.56
CA SER A 214 -7.53 -5.82 -17.27
C SER A 214 -6.81 -5.68 -15.93
N GLU A 215 -6.12 -4.56 -15.72
CA GLU A 215 -5.51 -4.22 -14.43
C GLU A 215 -6.56 -4.10 -13.31
N LEU A 216 -7.70 -3.47 -13.59
CA LEU A 216 -8.80 -3.34 -12.61
C LEU A 216 -9.35 -4.70 -12.17
N SER A 217 -9.30 -5.73 -13.01
CA SER A 217 -9.79 -7.09 -12.68
C SER A 217 -9.01 -7.77 -11.54
N GLY A 218 -7.81 -7.26 -11.22
CA GLY A 218 -7.03 -7.65 -10.05
C GLY A 218 -7.59 -7.11 -8.72
N TRP A 219 -8.62 -6.27 -8.76
CA TRP A 219 -9.22 -5.62 -7.61
C TRP A 219 -10.63 -6.13 -7.36
N LEU A 220 -11.07 -6.03 -6.11
CA LEU A 220 -12.43 -6.29 -5.66
C LEU A 220 -13.11 -4.94 -5.41
N ASP A 221 -14.39 -4.84 -5.76
CA ASP A 221 -15.21 -3.69 -5.38
C ASP A 221 -15.52 -3.77 -3.87
N PRO A 222 -15.01 -2.84 -3.04
CA PRO A 222 -15.28 -2.88 -1.60
C PRO A 222 -16.77 -2.79 -1.27
N CYS A 223 -17.58 -2.14 -2.11
CA CYS A 223 -19.00 -1.96 -1.83
C CYS A 223 -19.84 -3.22 -2.01
N VAL A 224 -19.32 -4.25 -2.69
CA VAL A 224 -19.94 -5.58 -2.68
C VAL A 224 -19.88 -6.21 -1.29
N TYR A 225 -18.92 -5.81 -0.45
CA TYR A 225 -18.62 -6.45 0.82
C TYR A 225 -19.02 -5.60 2.04
N VAL A 226 -18.74 -4.29 2.01
CA VAL A 226 -18.73 -3.46 3.23
C VAL A 226 -19.48 -2.12 3.13
N CYS A 227 -20.15 -1.82 2.01
CA CYS A 227 -21.03 -0.65 1.87
C CYS A 227 -22.48 -0.98 2.31
N LYS A 228 -22.61 -1.69 3.43
CA LYS A 228 -23.89 -2.10 4.03
C LYS A 228 -24.25 -1.24 5.24
#